data_AF-A0AAV7NNQ5-F1
#
_entry.id   AF-A0AAV7NNQ5-F1
#
_cell.length_a   1.000
_cell.length_b   1.000
_cell.length_c   1.000
_cell.angle_alpha   90.00
_cell.angle_beta   90.00
_cell.angle_gamma   90.00
#
_symmetry.space_group_name_H-M   'P 1'
#
loop_
_entity.id
_entity.type
_entity.pdbx_description
1 polymer ?
#
loop_
_entity_poly.entity_id
_entity_poly.type
_entity_poly.pdbx_seq_one_letter_code
_entity_poly.pdbx_strand_id
1 'polypeptide(L)'
;MADRDQPATMERILQEITAISRRIEGMDASISSLTLETKSIRTDFTSFHIRVTGLEHRVGTLETHMSTIQDKDQDLSYLRSNITYLEDRSRRDNVHLLGIPEKEEGPDVQAFLSSVIP
;
A
#
# COMPACT_ATOMS: atom_id res chain seq x y z
N MET A 1 -31.57 69.01 -44.60
CA MET A 1 -30.28 68.27 -44.67
C MET A 1 -30.25 67.05 -43.72
N ALA A 2 -31.39 66.50 -43.27
CA ALA A 2 -31.42 65.41 -42.28
C ALA A 2 -31.74 64.00 -42.83
N ASP A 3 -31.97 63.87 -44.15
CA ASP A 3 -32.59 62.65 -44.73
C ASP A 3 -31.59 61.72 -45.47
N ARG A 4 -30.35 62.17 -45.72
CA ARG A 4 -29.33 61.36 -46.42
C ARG A 4 -28.55 60.40 -45.52
N ASP A 5 -28.50 60.62 -44.20
CA ASP A 5 -27.72 59.81 -43.25
C ASP A 5 -28.50 58.63 -42.65
N GLN A 6 -29.84 58.63 -42.75
CA GLN A 6 -30.69 57.56 -42.24
C GLN A 6 -30.45 56.18 -42.88
N PRO A 7 -30.32 56.05 -44.22
CA PRO A 7 -30.01 54.75 -44.83
C PRO A 7 -28.61 54.24 -44.47
N ALA A 8 -27.61 55.13 -44.39
CA ALA A 8 -26.24 54.77 -44.01
C ALA A 8 -26.14 54.31 -42.54
N THR A 9 -26.92 54.93 -41.66
CA THR A 9 -27.00 54.56 -40.24
C THR A 9 -27.65 53.19 -40.06
N MET A 10 -28.72 52.90 -40.81
CA MET A 10 -29.39 51.60 -40.78
C MET A 10 -28.48 50.47 -41.27
N GLU A 11 -27.74 50.70 -42.36
CA GLU A 11 -26.79 49.72 -42.90
C GLU A 11 -25.69 49.38 -41.88
N ARG A 12 -25.15 50.40 -41.19
CA ARG A 12 -24.16 50.19 -40.13
C ARG A 12 -24.71 49.37 -38.96
N ILE A 13 -25.94 49.66 -38.53
CA ILE A 13 -26.61 48.88 -37.47
C ILE A 13 -26.79 47.42 -37.90
N LEU A 14 -27.18 47.14 -39.13
CA LEU A 14 -27.31 45.77 -39.64
C LEU A 14 -25.97 45.03 -39.67
N GLN A 15 -24.88 45.71 -40.03
CA GLN A 15 -23.53 45.16 -39.98
C GLN A 15 -23.11 44.81 -38.55
N GLU A 16 -23.37 45.71 -37.58
CA GLU A 16 -23.10 45.48 -36.17
C GLU A 16 -23.92 44.32 -35.61
N ILE A 17 -25.21 44.23 -35.95
CA ILE A 17 -26.08 43.09 -35.58
C ILE A 17 -25.49 41.79 -36.13
N THR A 18 -25.11 41.76 -37.41
CA THR A 18 -24.51 40.57 -38.04
C THR A 18 -23.21 40.16 -37.35
N ALA A 19 -22.36 41.11 -37.00
CA ALA A 19 -21.13 40.86 -36.27
C ALA A 19 -21.39 40.31 -34.86
N ILE A 20 -22.40 40.85 -34.15
CA ILE A 20 -22.84 40.36 -32.85
C ILE A 20 -23.38 38.92 -32.96
N SER A 21 -24.24 38.64 -33.95
CA SER A 21 -24.77 37.28 -34.17
C SER A 21 -23.65 36.25 -34.36
N ARG A 22 -22.63 36.56 -35.19
CA ARG A 22 -21.47 35.67 -35.36
C ARG A 22 -20.68 35.46 -34.07
N ARG A 23 -20.54 36.49 -33.24
CA ARG A 23 -19.88 36.37 -31.93
C ARG A 23 -20.68 35.48 -30.99
N ILE A 24 -22.01 35.59 -30.99
CA ILE A 24 -22.91 34.73 -30.21
C ILE A 24 -22.76 33.27 -30.65
N GLU A 25 -22.77 32.99 -31.95
CA GLU A 25 -22.57 31.63 -32.48
C GLU A 25 -21.20 31.04 -32.05
N GLY A 26 -20.14 31.86 -32.08
CA GLY A 26 -18.82 31.44 -31.59
C GLY A 26 -18.78 31.18 -30.09
N MET A 27 -19.51 31.97 -29.30
CA MET A 27 -19.67 31.74 -27.86
C MET A 27 -20.45 30.45 -27.59
N ASP A 28 -21.53 30.16 -28.31
CA ASP A 28 -22.31 28.94 -28.16
C ASP A 28 -21.50 27.68 -28.48
N ALA A 29 -20.66 27.74 -29.52
CA ALA A 29 -19.72 26.67 -29.84
C ALA A 29 -18.71 26.44 -28.70
N SER A 30 -18.16 27.53 -28.14
CA SER A 30 -17.21 27.47 -27.02
C SER A 30 -17.84 26.89 -25.75
N ILE A 31 -19.06 27.32 -25.41
CA ILE A 31 -19.84 26.81 -24.28
C ILE A 31 -20.12 25.32 -24.45
N SER A 32 -20.46 24.89 -25.66
CA SER A 32 -20.71 23.48 -25.98
C SER A 32 -19.44 22.63 -25.76
N SER A 33 -18.28 23.12 -26.21
CA SER A 33 -16.99 22.45 -25.97
C SER A 33 -16.66 22.33 -24.49
N LEU A 34 -16.76 23.43 -23.74
CA LEU A 34 -16.51 23.44 -22.29
C LEU A 34 -17.46 22.51 -21.53
N THR A 35 -18.71 22.40 -21.98
CA THR A 35 -19.69 21.47 -21.41
C THR A 35 -19.26 20.01 -21.59
N LEU A 36 -18.71 19.66 -22.75
CA LEU A 36 -18.20 18.31 -23.03
C LEU A 36 -16.95 18.01 -22.18
N GLU A 37 -16.00 18.95 -22.12
CA GLU A 37 -14.80 18.81 -21.29
C GLU A 37 -15.16 18.64 -19.82
N THR A 38 -16.10 19.43 -19.30
CA THR A 38 -16.58 19.33 -17.92
C THR A 38 -17.20 17.96 -17.63
N LYS A 39 -17.95 17.39 -18.59
CA LYS A 39 -18.49 16.02 -18.47
C LYS A 39 -17.38 14.98 -18.43
N SER A 40 -16.36 15.11 -19.28
CA SER A 40 -15.20 14.21 -19.29
C SER A 40 -14.47 14.24 -17.95
N ILE A 41 -14.15 15.45 -17.45
CA ILE A 41 -13.48 15.63 -16.15
C ILE A 41 -14.29 14.99 -15.02
N ARG A 42 -15.62 15.11 -15.03
CA ARG A 42 -16.49 14.48 -14.02
C ARG A 42 -16.41 12.95 -14.08
N THR A 43 -16.36 12.36 -15.27
CA THR A 43 -16.17 10.91 -15.42
C THR A 43 -14.80 10.47 -14.90
N ASP A 44 -13.74 11.20 -15.25
CA ASP A 44 -12.38 10.90 -14.80
C ASP A 44 -12.26 11.01 -13.27
N PHE A 45 -12.87 12.04 -12.68
CA PHE A 45 -12.91 12.21 -11.23
C PHE A 45 -13.64 11.05 -10.53
N THR A 46 -14.73 10.57 -11.12
CA THR A 46 -15.47 9.41 -10.60
C THR A 46 -14.62 8.14 -10.64
N SER A 47 -13.91 7.92 -11.75
CA SER A 47 -12.95 6.81 -11.88
C SER A 47 -11.83 6.89 -10.86
N PHE A 48 -11.25 8.09 -10.68
CA PHE A 48 -10.21 8.33 -9.69
C PHE A 48 -10.71 8.04 -8.26
N HIS A 49 -11.91 8.51 -7.91
CA HIS A 49 -12.51 8.25 -6.61
C HIS A 49 -12.64 6.74 -6.33
N ILE A 50 -13.16 5.96 -7.29
CA ILE A 50 -13.27 4.50 -7.17
C ILE A 50 -11.90 3.86 -6.93
N ARG A 51 -10.87 4.31 -7.67
CA ARG A 51 -9.49 3.79 -7.52
C ARG A 51 -8.91 4.11 -6.14
N VAL A 52 -9.13 5.32 -5.63
CA VAL A 52 -8.66 5.73 -4.29
C VAL A 52 -9.33 4.87 -3.21
N THR A 53 -10.65 4.72 -3.24
CA THR A 53 -11.37 3.86 -2.28
C THR A 53 -10.89 2.40 -2.34
N GLY A 54 -10.62 1.89 -3.55
CA GLY A 54 -10.03 0.55 -3.71
C GLY A 54 -8.62 0.44 -3.11
N LEU A 55 -7.80 1.49 -3.20
CA LEU A 55 -6.48 1.51 -2.57
C LEU A 55 -6.58 1.60 -1.05
N GLU A 56 -7.47 2.42 -0.50
CA GLU A 56 -7.71 2.53 0.94
C GLU A 56 -8.08 1.16 1.54
N HIS A 57 -8.96 0.41 0.88
CA HIS A 57 -9.33 -0.94 1.34
C HIS A 57 -8.16 -1.93 1.31
N ARG A 58 -7.33 -1.87 0.27
CA ARG A 58 -6.13 -2.72 0.15
C ARG A 58 -5.10 -2.39 1.22
N VAL A 59 -4.91 -1.11 1.53
CA VAL A 59 -4.02 -0.65 2.61
C VAL A 59 -4.51 -1.18 3.96
N GLY A 60 -5.80 -1.03 4.29
CA GLY A 60 -6.36 -1.55 5.54
C GLY A 60 -6.20 -3.08 5.68
N THR A 61 -6.33 -3.81 4.57
CA THR A 61 -6.07 -5.27 4.56
C THR A 61 -4.60 -5.59 4.85
N LEU A 62 -3.67 -4.85 4.23
CA LEU A 62 -2.23 -5.02 4.46
C LEU A 62 -1.83 -4.68 5.89
N GLU A 63 -2.40 -3.64 6.49
CA GLU A 63 -2.19 -3.28 7.89
C GLU A 63 -2.64 -4.41 8.83
N THR A 64 -3.79 -5.02 8.55
CA THR A 64 -4.30 -6.16 9.32
C THR A 64 -3.36 -7.38 9.21
N HIS A 65 -2.90 -7.70 8.00
CA HIS A 65 -1.92 -8.76 7.80
C HIS A 65 -0.59 -8.49 8.52
N MET A 66 -0.12 -7.24 8.50
CA MET A 66 1.10 -6.86 9.19
C MET A 66 0.97 -7.05 10.70
N SER A 67 -0.15 -6.66 11.30
CA SER A 67 -0.43 -6.91 12.73
C SER A 67 -0.39 -8.40 13.05
N THR A 68 -1.02 -9.24 12.21
CA THR A 68 -1.01 -10.70 12.41
C THR A 68 0.40 -11.29 12.31
N ILE A 69 1.25 -10.76 11.42
CA ILE A 69 2.65 -11.18 11.30
C ILE A 69 3.45 -10.79 12.55
N GLN A 70 3.22 -9.59 13.08
CA GLN A 70 3.87 -9.14 14.32
C GLN A 70 3.50 -10.00 15.52
N ASP A 71 2.21 -10.35 15.66
CA ASP A 71 1.76 -11.26 16.73
C ASP A 71 2.46 -12.61 16.64
N LYS A 72 2.55 -13.18 15.42
CA LYS A 72 3.25 -14.45 15.19
C LYS A 72 4.74 -14.37 15.47
N ASP A 73 5.39 -13.26 15.17
CA ASP A 73 6.81 -13.05 15.46
C ASP A 73 7.06 -13.03 16.97
N GLN A 74 6.17 -12.38 17.73
CA GLN A 74 6.20 -12.39 19.19
C GLN A 74 6.02 -13.80 19.76
N ASP A 75 5.05 -14.56 19.25
CA ASP A 75 4.81 -15.95 19.65
C ASP A 75 6.03 -16.84 19.38
N LEU A 76 6.67 -16.68 18.21
CA LEU A 76 7.89 -17.40 17.85
C LEU A 76 9.05 -17.07 18.79
N SER A 77 9.22 -15.79 19.13
CA SER A 77 10.24 -15.33 20.08
C SER A 77 10.04 -15.94 21.48
N TYR A 78 8.79 -15.98 21.93
CA TYR A 78 8.41 -16.62 23.19
C TYR A 78 8.70 -18.12 23.17
N LEU A 79 8.27 -18.82 22.11
CA LEU A 79 8.50 -20.26 21.98
C LEU A 79 9.99 -20.60 21.92
N ARG A 80 10.79 -19.80 21.21
CA ARG A 80 12.26 -19.96 21.15
C ARG A 80 12.91 -19.82 22.52
N SER A 81 12.46 -18.85 23.32
CA SER A 81 12.93 -18.66 24.68
C SER A 81 12.60 -19.87 25.56
N ASN A 82 11.39 -20.42 25.43
CA ASN A 82 10.98 -21.63 26.16
C ASN A 82 11.80 -22.85 25.76
N ILE A 83 12.07 -23.04 24.46
CA ILE A 83 12.93 -24.14 23.97
C ILE A 83 14.32 -24.02 24.60
N THR A 84 14.92 -22.84 24.55
CA THR A 84 16.25 -22.59 25.14
C THR A 84 16.25 -22.94 26.63
N TYR A 85 15.24 -22.48 27.38
CA TYR A 85 15.11 -22.79 28.80
C TYR A 85 14.95 -24.29 29.07
N LEU A 86 14.16 -25.01 28.26
CA LEU A 86 13.98 -26.45 28.39
C LEU A 86 15.25 -27.24 28.05
N GLU A 87 16.01 -26.81 27.03
CA GLU A 87 17.30 -27.40 26.67
C GLU A 87 18.32 -27.23 27.80
N ASP A 88 18.44 -26.01 28.36
CA ASP A 88 19.32 -25.73 29.49
C ASP A 88 18.93 -26.57 30.72
N ARG A 89 17.63 -26.65 31.02
CA ARG A 89 17.12 -27.47 32.11
C ARG A 89 17.41 -28.94 31.91
N SER A 90 17.24 -29.46 30.69
CA SER A 90 17.52 -30.86 30.36
C SER A 90 19.00 -31.20 30.45
N ARG A 91 19.90 -30.24 30.18
CA ARG A 91 21.36 -30.44 30.25
C ARG A 91 21.95 -30.18 31.62
N ARG A 92 21.22 -29.52 32.51
CA ARG A 92 21.71 -29.08 33.82
C ARG A 92 22.31 -30.20 34.67
N ASP A 93 21.70 -31.37 34.62
CA ASP A 93 22.11 -32.53 35.42
C ASP A 93 23.01 -33.50 34.63
N ASN A 94 23.36 -33.16 33.38
CA ASN A 94 24.27 -33.97 32.58
C ASN A 94 25.72 -33.69 32.99
N VAL A 95 26.51 -34.77 33.10
CA VAL A 95 27.95 -34.68 33.35
C VAL A 95 28.69 -34.98 32.04
N HIS A 96 29.57 -34.08 31.62
CA HIS A 96 30.44 -34.29 30.48
C HIS A 96 31.76 -34.90 30.94
N LEU A 97 31.97 -36.18 30.65
CA LEU A 97 33.24 -36.85 30.89
C LEU A 97 34.18 -36.61 29.69
N LEU A 98 35.29 -35.90 29.92
CA LEU A 98 36.28 -35.54 28.90
C LEU A 98 37.61 -36.24 29.19
N GLY A 99 38.31 -36.68 28.13
CA GLY A 99 39.64 -37.28 28.26
C GLY A 99 39.64 -38.75 28.71
N ILE A 100 38.50 -39.43 28.70
CA ILE A 100 38.44 -40.88 28.90
C ILE A 100 38.91 -41.58 27.61
N PRO A 101 39.89 -42.50 27.68
CA PRO A 101 40.35 -43.25 26.51
C PRO A 101 39.25 -44.19 26.00
N GLU A 102 39.03 -44.20 24.69
CA GLU A 102 38.03 -45.07 24.05
C GLU A 102 38.42 -46.56 24.15
N LYS A 103 37.42 -47.43 24.35
CA LYS A 103 37.54 -48.92 24.31
C LYS A 103 38.25 -49.56 25.50
N GLU A 104 38.55 -48.81 26.56
CA GLU A 104 39.12 -49.33 27.82
C GLU A 104 38.03 -49.78 28.82
N GLU A 105 36.75 -49.55 28.50
CA GLU A 105 35.59 -49.76 29.39
C GLU A 105 35.33 -51.23 29.74
N GLY A 106 35.69 -52.16 28.84
CA GLY A 106 35.34 -53.57 28.99
C GLY A 106 33.81 -53.81 29.02
N PRO A 107 33.34 -54.96 29.55
CA PRO A 107 31.92 -55.29 29.60
C PRO A 107 31.13 -54.61 30.74
N ASP A 108 31.80 -54.03 31.73
CA ASP A 108 31.17 -53.36 32.88
C ASP A 108 31.57 -51.89 32.96
N VAL A 109 30.74 -51.06 32.34
CA VAL A 109 30.91 -49.60 32.29
C VAL A 109 30.79 -48.96 33.68
N GLN A 110 30.00 -49.51 34.60
CA GLN A 110 29.85 -48.95 35.95
C GLN A 110 31.13 -49.11 36.78
N ALA A 111 31.72 -50.30 36.73
CA ALA A 111 32.99 -50.56 37.42
C ALA A 111 34.12 -49.67 36.86
N PHE A 112 34.18 -49.52 35.53
CA PHE A 112 35.12 -48.62 34.87
C PHE A 112 34.93 -47.16 35.32
N LEU A 113 33.71 -46.61 35.23
CA LEU A 113 33.42 -45.24 35.65
C LEU A 113 33.74 -44.99 37.13
N SER A 114 33.48 -45.97 38.01
CA SER A 114 33.79 -45.87 39.44
C SER A 114 35.29 -45.88 39.73
N SER A 115 36.12 -46.35 38.79
CA SER A 115 37.59 -46.33 38.91
C SER A 115 38.22 -45.05 38.34
N VAL A 116 37.55 -44.43 37.38
CA VAL A 116 38.06 -43.25 36.64
C VAL A 116 37.58 -41.94 37.27
N ILE A 117 36.40 -41.94 37.90
CA ILE A 117 35.85 -40.78 38.61
C ILE A 117 36.33 -40.83 40.07
N PRO A 118 36.93 -39.73 40.62
CA PRO A 118 37.39 -39.66 42.01
C PRO A 118 36.30 -39.83 43.06
#